data_AF-A0AAN8FVB6-F1
#
_entry.id   AF-A0AAN8FVB6-F1
#
_cell.length_a   1.000
_cell.length_b   1.000
_cell.length_c   1.000
_cell.angle_alpha   90.00
_cell.angle_beta   90.00
_cell.angle_gamma   90.00
#
_symmetry.space_group_name_H-M   'P 1'
#
loop_
_entity.id
_entity.type
_entity.pdbx_description
1 polymer ?
#
loop_
_entity_poly.entity_id
_entity_poly.type
_entity_poly.pdbx_seq_one_letter_code
_entity_poly.pdbx_strand_id
1 'polypeptide(L)'
;MDHGIMESVLYPSTAYHPWSFIEDIAYYSVEKHFNSVYSRLTLCNTFKLDQDGKILTPEELLFRSVQLINDSHNAANAHPDVKLRSLLVLGVNEQCLHLWFDLLCSSKNQDAIRCKYYHPWAFIRTPAWRQIKCDLRLLSQFSFNLSVDFEIEGVEKKKKKAGAGVSPIVTDGSL
;
A
#
# COMPACT_ATOMS: atom_id res chain seq x y z
N MET A 1 -21.75 -10.64 6.19
CA MET A 1 -22.01 -9.19 6.19
C MET A 1 -20.68 -8.52 6.36
N ASP A 2 -19.99 -8.32 5.24
CA ASP A 2 -18.69 -7.68 5.18
C ASP A 2 -18.78 -6.25 5.73
N HIS A 3 -17.67 -5.71 6.24
CA HIS A 3 -17.54 -4.54 7.13
C HIS A 3 -18.03 -3.17 6.59
N GLY A 4 -19.04 -3.15 5.72
CA GLY A 4 -19.64 -1.96 5.13
C GLY A 4 -19.11 -1.58 3.77
N ILE A 5 -18.40 -2.49 3.10
CA ILE A 5 -17.85 -2.27 1.76
C ILE A 5 -18.98 -2.28 0.73
N MET A 6 -18.93 -1.32 -0.20
CA MET A 6 -19.85 -1.20 -1.32
C MET A 6 -19.52 -2.22 -2.42
N GLU A 7 -20.51 -2.60 -3.20
CA GLU A 7 -20.32 -3.37 -4.42
C GLU A 7 -19.99 -2.48 -5.62
N SER A 8 -19.24 -3.03 -6.57
CA SER A 8 -18.93 -2.37 -7.83
C SER A 8 -20.19 -2.16 -8.65
N VAL A 9 -20.41 -0.92 -9.09
CA VAL A 9 -21.53 -0.56 -9.96
C VAL A 9 -21.42 -1.24 -11.33
N LEU A 10 -20.19 -1.53 -11.79
CA LEU A 10 -19.93 -2.11 -13.11
C LEU A 10 -20.09 -3.63 -13.13
N TYR A 11 -19.84 -4.29 -12.00
CA TYR A 11 -19.91 -5.74 -11.86
C TYR A 11 -20.75 -6.06 -10.62
N PRO A 12 -22.08 -6.14 -10.77
CA PRO A 12 -22.98 -6.49 -9.68
C PRO A 12 -22.53 -7.82 -9.05
N SER A 13 -22.47 -7.91 -7.72
CA SER A 13 -21.92 -9.03 -6.93
C SER A 13 -20.39 -9.05 -6.74
N THR A 14 -19.64 -8.06 -7.24
CA THR A 14 -18.21 -7.91 -6.93
C THR A 14 -18.01 -6.75 -5.95
N ALA A 15 -17.73 -7.07 -4.69
CA ALA A 15 -17.36 -6.08 -3.68
C ALA A 15 -16.07 -5.35 -4.05
N TYR A 16 -15.98 -4.05 -3.75
CA TYR A 16 -14.68 -3.36 -3.83
C TYR A 16 -13.69 -3.97 -2.84
N HIS A 17 -12.40 -3.99 -3.20
CA HIS A 17 -11.37 -4.42 -2.25
C HIS A 17 -10.91 -3.23 -1.39
N PRO A 18 -10.65 -3.41 -0.07
CA PRO A 18 -10.06 -2.36 0.77
C PRO A 18 -8.77 -1.77 0.22
N TRP A 19 -7.97 -2.59 -0.48
CA TRP A 19 -6.76 -2.14 -1.17
C TRP A 19 -7.05 -1.02 -2.18
N SER A 20 -8.06 -1.19 -3.04
CA SER A 20 -8.42 -0.18 -4.04
C SER A 20 -8.92 1.12 -3.41
N PHE A 21 -9.57 1.06 -2.25
CA PHE A 21 -9.90 2.25 -1.47
C PHE A 21 -8.64 2.98 -0.99
N ILE A 22 -7.65 2.23 -0.48
CA ILE A 22 -6.40 2.81 0.01
C ILE A 22 -5.58 3.41 -1.14
N GLU A 23 -5.55 2.77 -2.31
CA GLU A 23 -4.91 3.30 -3.51
C GLU A 23 -5.50 4.66 -3.91
N ASP A 24 -6.82 4.76 -3.97
CA ASP A 24 -7.52 6.01 -4.27
C ASP A 24 -7.19 7.06 -3.21
N ILE A 25 -7.32 6.76 -1.91
CA ILE A 25 -6.99 7.72 -0.84
C ILE A 25 -5.54 8.19 -0.95
N ALA A 26 -4.59 7.28 -1.17
CA ALA A 26 -3.17 7.59 -1.26
C ALA A 26 -2.87 8.53 -2.45
N TYR A 27 -3.44 8.23 -3.63
CA TYR A 27 -3.29 9.06 -4.83
C TYR A 27 -3.88 10.46 -4.63
N TYR A 28 -5.15 10.53 -4.22
CA TYR A 28 -5.85 11.81 -4.08
C TYR A 28 -5.35 12.66 -2.91
N SER A 29 -4.62 12.06 -1.96
CA SER A 29 -3.97 12.82 -0.87
C SER A 29 -2.80 13.66 -1.35
N VAL A 30 -2.15 13.29 -2.47
CA VAL A 30 -0.98 14.00 -3.03
C VAL A 30 -1.27 14.69 -4.37
N GLU A 31 -2.41 14.41 -5.01
CA GLU A 31 -2.77 14.87 -6.36
C GLU A 31 -2.52 16.37 -6.59
N LYS A 32 -2.95 17.23 -5.65
CA LYS A 32 -2.79 18.70 -5.77
C LYS A 32 -1.34 19.17 -5.88
N HIS A 33 -0.39 18.39 -5.37
CA HIS A 33 1.03 18.71 -5.34
C HIS A 33 1.88 17.61 -5.98
N PHE A 34 1.30 16.81 -6.87
CA PHE A 34 1.88 15.58 -7.38
C PHE A 34 3.32 15.76 -7.89
N ASN A 35 3.57 16.76 -8.73
CA ASN A 35 4.91 17.01 -9.28
C ASN A 35 5.95 17.29 -8.18
N SER A 36 5.60 18.09 -7.18
CA SER A 36 6.51 18.43 -6.08
C SER A 36 6.78 17.21 -5.19
N VAL A 37 5.73 16.45 -4.89
CA VAL A 37 5.82 15.20 -4.12
C VAL A 37 6.71 14.20 -4.86
N TYR A 38 6.45 13.97 -6.14
CA TYR A 38 7.21 13.03 -6.96
C TYR A 38 8.69 13.41 -7.05
N SER A 39 9.01 14.68 -7.29
CA SER A 39 10.40 15.16 -7.27
C SER A 39 11.06 14.92 -5.91
N ARG A 40 10.37 15.22 -4.81
CA ARG A 40 10.92 15.00 -3.46
C ARG A 40 11.16 13.53 -3.17
N LEU A 41 10.21 12.65 -3.48
CA LEU A 41 10.36 11.20 -3.31
C LEU A 41 11.51 10.64 -4.15
N THR A 42 11.64 11.10 -5.40
CA THR A 42 12.74 10.70 -6.29
C THR A 42 14.10 11.09 -5.71
N LEU A 43 14.22 12.32 -5.21
CA LEU A 43 15.44 12.79 -4.56
C LEU A 43 15.74 12.00 -3.28
N CYS A 44 14.75 11.78 -2.42
CA CYS A 44 14.94 11.01 -1.19
C CYS A 44 15.44 9.58 -1.48
N ASN A 45 14.90 8.93 -2.51
CA ASN A 45 15.35 7.61 -2.96
C ASN A 45 16.77 7.65 -3.55
N THR A 46 17.06 8.64 -4.40
CA THR A 46 18.35 8.77 -5.11
C THR A 46 19.51 8.99 -4.13
N PHE A 47 19.30 9.81 -3.11
CA PHE A 47 20.30 10.17 -2.11
C PHE A 47 20.25 9.33 -0.84
N LYS A 48 19.37 8.31 -0.77
CA LYS A 48 19.14 7.46 0.41
C LYS A 48 18.92 8.28 1.69
N LEU A 49 18.14 9.36 1.57
CA LEU A 49 17.81 10.20 2.72
C LEU A 49 16.94 9.41 3.69
N ASP A 50 17.12 9.69 4.98
CA ASP A 50 16.21 9.25 6.03
C ASP A 50 14.81 9.78 5.71
N GLN A 51 13.80 8.92 5.72
CA GLN A 51 12.48 9.20 5.13
C GLN A 51 11.35 9.05 6.14
N ASP A 52 11.67 9.26 7.41
CA ASP A 52 10.74 9.25 8.51
C ASP A 52 9.69 10.38 8.40
N GLY A 53 8.65 10.33 9.25
CA GLY A 53 7.60 11.34 9.36
C GLY A 53 8.05 12.77 9.72
N LYS A 54 9.37 13.02 9.81
CA LYS A 54 9.98 14.36 9.92
C LYS A 54 10.23 15.01 8.55
N ILE A 55 10.38 14.23 7.49
CA ILE A 55 10.73 14.71 6.14
C ILE A 55 9.56 14.56 5.17
N LEU A 56 8.78 13.49 5.29
CA LEU A 56 7.57 13.26 4.49
C LEU A 56 6.32 13.43 5.35
N THR A 57 5.27 14.01 4.76
CA THR A 57 3.97 14.06 5.43
C THR A 57 3.33 12.66 5.46
N PRO A 58 2.36 12.38 6.36
CA PRO A 58 1.67 11.09 6.37
C PRO A 58 1.03 10.71 5.03
N GLU A 59 0.54 11.69 4.27
CA GLU A 59 0.01 11.52 2.92
C GLU A 59 1.07 11.05 1.93
N GLU A 60 2.23 11.70 1.94
CA GLU A 60 3.35 11.40 1.04
C GLU A 60 3.96 10.04 1.38
N LEU A 61 4.09 9.74 2.67
CA LEU A 61 4.57 8.45 3.15
C LEU A 61 3.61 7.32 2.76
N LEU A 62 2.30 7.51 2.94
CA LEU A 62 1.29 6.54 2.48
C LEU A 62 1.37 6.33 0.97
N PHE A 63 1.41 7.41 0.19
CA PHE A 63 1.52 7.34 -1.27
C PHE A 63 2.75 6.53 -1.69
N ARG A 64 3.93 6.85 -1.14
CA ARG A 64 5.17 6.12 -1.39
C ARG A 64 5.04 4.63 -1.02
N SER A 65 4.51 4.31 0.16
CA SER A 65 4.37 2.93 0.63
C SER A 65 3.43 2.11 -0.27
N VAL A 66 2.34 2.71 -0.75
CA VAL A 66 1.43 2.06 -1.71
C VAL A 66 2.13 1.80 -3.05
N GLN A 67 2.92 2.75 -3.57
CA GLN A 67 3.71 2.53 -4.78
C GLN A 67 4.72 1.39 -4.60
N LEU A 68 5.48 1.39 -3.50
CA LEU A 68 6.47 0.35 -3.20
C LEU A 68 5.83 -1.05 -3.14
N ILE A 69 4.68 -1.18 -2.50
CA ILE A 69 3.94 -2.44 -2.44
C ILE A 69 3.43 -2.83 -3.83
N ASN A 70 2.86 -1.90 -4.57
CA ASN A 70 2.37 -2.18 -5.91
C ASN A 70 3.49 -2.67 -6.83
N ASP A 71 4.66 -2.03 -6.82
CA ASP A 71 5.79 -2.43 -7.66
C ASP A 71 6.26 -3.87 -7.35
N SER A 72 6.48 -4.18 -6.07
CA SER A 72 6.94 -5.50 -5.62
C SER A 72 5.88 -6.59 -5.75
N HIS A 73 4.65 -6.33 -5.33
CA HIS A 73 3.59 -7.33 -5.23
C HIS A 73 2.89 -7.58 -6.56
N ASN A 74 2.82 -6.60 -7.47
CA ASN A 74 2.33 -6.83 -8.83
C ASN A 74 3.29 -7.75 -9.60
N ALA A 75 4.61 -7.59 -9.42
CA ALA A 75 5.59 -8.48 -10.04
C ALA A 75 5.38 -9.95 -9.62
N ALA A 76 4.96 -10.18 -8.37
CA ALA A 76 4.61 -11.49 -7.83
C ALA A 76 3.17 -11.95 -8.13
N ASN A 77 2.35 -11.15 -8.83
CA ASN A 77 0.90 -11.37 -9.00
C ASN A 77 0.17 -11.62 -7.67
N ALA A 78 0.55 -10.89 -6.62
CA ALA A 78 0.00 -11.11 -5.28
C ALA A 78 -1.45 -10.66 -5.17
N HIS A 79 -2.24 -11.38 -4.37
CA HIS A 79 -3.61 -11.00 -4.06
C HIS A 79 -3.66 -9.65 -3.35
N PRO A 80 -4.67 -8.79 -3.56
CA PRO A 80 -4.82 -7.52 -2.86
C PRO A 80 -4.81 -7.61 -1.33
N ASP A 81 -5.23 -8.73 -0.73
CA ASP A 81 -5.08 -8.97 0.71
C ASP A 81 -3.62 -9.04 1.16
N VAL A 82 -2.75 -9.59 0.32
CA VAL A 82 -1.31 -9.64 0.61
C VAL A 82 -0.74 -8.24 0.63
N LYS A 83 -1.10 -7.41 -0.37
CA LYS A 83 -0.72 -6.01 -0.40
C LYS A 83 -1.18 -5.26 0.85
N LEU A 84 -2.43 -5.48 1.28
CA LEU A 84 -2.99 -4.87 2.47
C LEU A 84 -2.18 -5.25 3.72
N ARG A 85 -1.86 -6.53 3.91
CA ARG A 85 -1.05 -7.00 5.05
C ARG A 85 0.37 -6.43 5.01
N SER A 86 1.00 -6.38 3.84
CA SER A 86 2.32 -5.76 3.65
C SER A 86 2.30 -4.26 3.96
N LEU A 87 1.20 -3.56 3.70
CA LEU A 87 1.04 -2.15 4.09
C LEU A 87 0.93 -2.00 5.60
N LEU A 88 0.23 -2.89 6.29
CA LEU A 88 0.19 -2.88 7.76
C LEU A 88 1.59 -3.10 8.33
N VAL A 89 2.36 -4.02 7.74
CA VAL A 89 3.76 -4.28 8.10
C VAL A 89 4.63 -3.02 7.92
N LEU A 90 4.53 -2.34 6.78
CA LEU A 90 5.20 -1.05 6.58
C LEU A 90 4.77 -0.02 7.61
N GLY A 91 3.46 0.12 7.86
CA GLY A 91 2.93 1.12 8.77
C GLY A 91 3.40 0.94 10.22
N VAL A 92 3.61 -0.30 10.67
CA VAL A 92 4.17 -0.55 12.01
C VAL A 92 5.68 -0.38 12.05
N ASN A 93 6.41 -0.77 11.00
CA ASN A 93 7.86 -0.52 10.89
C ASN A 93 8.17 1.00 10.92
N GLU A 94 7.37 1.78 10.19
CA GLU A 94 7.46 3.25 10.09
C GLU A 94 6.76 3.96 11.27
N GLN A 95 6.19 3.21 12.22
CA GLN A 95 5.49 3.72 13.41
C GLN A 95 4.35 4.73 13.10
N CYS A 96 3.81 4.72 11.88
CA CYS A 96 2.88 5.72 11.36
C CYS A 96 1.48 5.16 11.08
N LEU A 97 1.22 3.88 11.39
CA LEU A 97 -0.06 3.21 11.10
C LEU A 97 -1.28 3.99 11.61
N HIS A 98 -1.18 4.60 12.79
CA HIS A 98 -2.25 5.43 13.36
C HIS A 98 -2.51 6.74 12.58
N LEU A 99 -1.47 7.30 11.94
CA LEU A 99 -1.59 8.48 11.07
C LEU A 99 -2.25 8.12 9.75
N TRP A 100 -1.87 6.99 9.16
CA TRP A 100 -2.52 6.49 7.95
C TRP A 100 -3.98 6.12 8.20
N PHE A 101 -4.28 5.46 9.32
CA PHE A 101 -5.67 5.14 9.67
C PHE A 101 -6.53 6.40 9.86
N ASP A 102 -5.96 7.46 10.43
CA ASP A 102 -6.61 8.78 10.50
C ASP A 102 -6.86 9.37 9.11
N LEU A 103 -5.87 9.31 8.21
CA LEU A 103 -6.00 9.83 6.85
C LEU A 103 -7.15 9.14 6.09
N LEU A 104 -7.24 7.81 6.22
CA LEU A 104 -8.30 7.01 5.62
C LEU A 104 -9.70 7.40 6.13
N CYS A 105 -9.83 7.81 7.40
CA CYS A 105 -11.14 8.04 8.04
C CYS A 105 -11.56 9.52 8.15
N SER A 106 -10.60 10.45 8.26
CA SER A 106 -10.84 11.84 8.70
C SER A 106 -10.77 12.88 7.58
N SER A 107 -10.15 12.56 6.44
CA SER A 107 -9.89 13.57 5.42
C SER A 107 -11.19 14.07 4.79
N LYS A 108 -11.54 15.35 5.04
CA LYS A 108 -12.77 15.97 4.51
C LYS A 108 -12.78 16.02 2.99
N ASN A 109 -11.62 16.26 2.39
CA ASN A 109 -11.46 16.32 0.93
C ASN A 109 -11.68 14.97 0.26
N GLN A 110 -11.61 13.86 1.01
CA GLN A 110 -11.75 12.50 0.51
C GLN A 110 -13.08 11.85 0.89
N ASP A 111 -14.09 12.63 1.31
CA ASP A 111 -15.40 12.09 1.68
C ASP A 111 -16.11 11.41 0.51
N ALA A 112 -15.99 11.97 -0.70
CA ALA A 112 -16.54 11.37 -1.91
C ALA A 112 -15.96 9.95 -2.16
N ILE A 113 -14.66 9.75 -1.89
CA ILE A 113 -14.02 8.44 -2.01
C ILE A 113 -14.57 7.48 -0.96
N ARG A 114 -14.66 7.88 0.31
CA ARG A 114 -15.29 7.03 1.34
C ARG A 114 -16.73 6.66 0.98
N CYS A 115 -17.49 7.58 0.39
CA CYS A 115 -18.85 7.31 -0.08
C CYS A 115 -18.91 6.31 -1.23
N LYS A 116 -17.91 6.31 -2.12
CA LYS A 116 -17.77 5.34 -3.21
C LYS A 116 -17.51 3.93 -2.69
N TYR A 117 -16.67 3.78 -1.66
CA TYR A 117 -16.20 2.47 -1.21
C TYR A 117 -16.95 1.89 -0.02
N TYR A 118 -17.58 2.71 0.82
CA TYR A 118 -18.19 2.25 2.06
C TYR A 118 -19.59 2.85 2.30
N HIS A 119 -20.50 2.00 2.77
CA HIS A 119 -21.82 2.39 3.25
C HIS A 119 -21.72 3.34 4.45
N PRO A 120 -22.72 4.24 4.67
CA PRO A 120 -22.69 5.20 5.79
C PRO A 120 -22.58 4.57 7.18
N TRP A 121 -23.08 3.34 7.35
CA TRP A 121 -23.00 2.58 8.61
C TRP A 121 -21.67 1.86 8.78
N ALA A 122 -20.80 1.85 7.76
CA ALA A 122 -19.49 1.24 7.84
C ALA A 122 -18.66 1.92 8.93
N PHE A 123 -17.92 1.12 9.69
CA PHE A 123 -17.15 1.60 10.83
C PHE A 123 -16.27 2.81 10.50
N ILE A 124 -15.55 2.77 9.35
CA ILE A 124 -14.63 3.83 8.93
C ILE A 124 -15.33 5.17 8.63
N ARG A 125 -16.67 5.17 8.46
CA ARG A 125 -17.50 6.35 8.22
C ARG A 125 -18.21 6.85 9.47
N THR A 126 -18.00 6.20 10.61
CA THR A 126 -18.55 6.59 11.93
C THR A 126 -17.43 7.13 12.83
N PRO A 127 -17.71 7.94 13.86
CA PRO A 127 -16.66 8.43 14.77
C PRO A 127 -15.96 7.33 15.59
N ALA A 128 -16.43 6.07 15.53
CA ALA A 128 -15.86 4.94 16.26
C ALA A 128 -14.39 4.64 15.88
N TRP A 129 -13.94 5.04 14.68
CA TRP A 129 -12.54 4.88 14.26
C TRP A 129 -11.54 5.61 15.17
N ARG A 130 -11.98 6.63 15.90
CA ARG A 130 -11.10 7.38 16.82
C ARG A 130 -10.53 6.51 17.93
N GLN A 131 -11.30 5.53 18.41
CA GLN A 131 -10.82 4.60 19.43
C GLN A 131 -9.71 3.71 18.87
N ILE A 132 -9.94 3.10 17.69
CA ILE A 132 -8.92 2.28 17.03
C ILE A 132 -7.66 3.09 16.73
N LYS A 133 -7.77 4.35 16.29
CA LYS A 133 -6.61 5.23 16.12
C LYS A 133 -5.81 5.37 17.42
N CYS A 134 -6.47 5.58 18.56
CA CYS A 134 -5.80 5.69 19.85
C CYS A 134 -5.07 4.40 20.22
N ASP A 135 -5.68 3.24 19.97
CA ASP A 135 -5.07 1.94 20.25
C ASP A 135 -3.87 1.68 19.32
N LEU A 136 -3.99 2.01 18.03
CA LEU A 136 -2.90 1.93 17.06
C LEU A 136 -1.73 2.85 17.41
N ARG A 137 -1.98 4.00 18.05
CA ARG A 137 -0.93 4.91 18.51
C ARG A 137 -0.05 4.27 19.60
N LEU A 138 -0.54 3.28 20.34
CA LEU A 138 0.32 2.55 21.28
C LEU A 138 1.39 1.74 20.55
N LEU A 139 1.08 1.24 19.34
CA LEU A 139 2.05 0.50 18.53
C LEU A 139 3.22 1.37 18.08
N SER A 140 3.04 2.69 17.95
CA SER A 140 4.14 3.59 17.57
C SER A 140 5.20 3.76 18.65
N GLN A 141 5.02 3.17 19.84
CA GLN A 141 6.02 3.15 20.91
C GLN A 141 7.05 2.02 20.72
N PHE A 142 6.79 1.09 19.81
CA PHE A 142 7.66 -0.06 19.53
C PHE A 142 8.35 0.12 18.19
N SER A 143 9.63 -0.25 18.12
CA SER A 143 10.38 -0.29 16.86
C SER A 143 10.26 -1.70 16.26
N PHE A 144 9.47 -1.83 15.21
CA PHE A 144 9.31 -3.07 14.47
C PHE A 144 10.35 -3.16 13.34
N ASN A 145 10.76 -4.39 13.01
CA ASN A 145 11.63 -4.68 11.88
C ASN A 145 11.15 -5.97 11.19
N LEU A 146 10.00 -5.86 10.54
CA LEU A 146 9.30 -6.98 9.90
C LEU A 146 9.54 -6.97 8.37
N SER A 147 9.64 -8.15 7.75
CA SER A 147 9.77 -8.27 6.30
C SER A 147 8.44 -7.94 5.62
N VAL A 148 8.45 -6.89 4.79
CA VAL A 148 7.30 -6.44 3.99
C VAL A 148 6.96 -7.44 2.90
N ASP A 149 7.98 -8.11 2.34
CA ASP A 149 7.83 -9.02 1.21
C ASP A 149 7.68 -10.49 1.64
N PHE A 150 7.54 -10.74 2.95
CA PHE A 150 7.55 -12.09 3.54
C PHE A 150 6.65 -13.09 2.79
N GLU A 151 5.46 -12.66 2.36
CA GLU A 151 4.49 -13.52 1.71
C GLU A 151 4.72 -13.70 0.20
N ILE A 152 5.59 -12.90 -0.43
CA ILE A 152 5.90 -12.95 -1.86
C ILE A 152 7.33 -13.44 -2.16
N GLU A 153 8.21 -13.51 -1.16
CA GLU A 153 9.61 -13.98 -1.28
C GLU A 153 9.75 -15.37 -1.95
N GLY A 154 8.74 -16.25 -1.80
CA GLY A 154 8.73 -17.59 -2.41
C GLY A 154 8.36 -17.62 -3.90
N VAL A 155 7.67 -16.60 -4.41
CA VAL A 155 7.17 -16.54 -5.79
C VAL A 155 8.26 -16.05 -6.74
N GLU A 156 9.05 -15.06 -6.32
CA GLU A 156 10.21 -14.53 -7.05
C GLU A 156 11.27 -15.60 -7.34
N LYS A 157 11.52 -16.50 -6.37
CA LYS A 157 12.47 -17.62 -6.51
C LYS A 157 12.04 -18.62 -7.59
N LYS A 158 10.73 -18.78 -7.87
CA LYS A 158 10.21 -19.65 -8.94
C LYS A 158 10.36 -19.02 -10.32
N LYS A 159 10.13 -17.70 -10.48
CA LYS A 159 10.35 -16.99 -11.75
C LYS A 159 11.81 -16.98 -12.18
N LYS A 160 12.76 -16.76 -11.25
CA LYS A 160 14.20 -16.82 -11.56
C LYS A 160 14.66 -18.22 -12.01
N LYS A 161 14.07 -19.30 -11.49
CA LYS A 161 14.36 -20.67 -11.96
C LYS A 161 13.75 -20.99 -13.32
N ALA A 162 12.58 -20.44 -13.65
CA ALA A 162 11.95 -20.64 -14.95
C ALA A 162 12.66 -19.91 -16.11
N GLY A 163 13.33 -18.78 -15.83
CA GLY A 163 14.11 -18.04 -16.83
C GLY A 163 15.51 -18.61 -17.15
N ALA A 164 16.03 -19.53 -16.33
CA ALA A 164 17.36 -20.11 -16.50
C ALA A 164 17.37 -21.42 -17.35
N GLY A 165 16.22 -21.81 -17.91
CA GLY A 165 16.02 -23.10 -18.58
C GLY A 165 16.21 -23.12 -20.11
N VAL A 166 16.66 -22.03 -20.75
CA VAL A 166 16.94 -22.03 -22.20
C VAL A 166 18.45 -21.90 -22.41
N SER A 167 19.14 -23.04 -22.41
CA SER A 167 20.50 -23.14 -22.94
C SER A 167 20.43 -23.12 -24.47
N PRO A 168 21.20 -22.27 -25.17
CA PRO A 168 21.30 -22.36 -26.62
C PRO A 168 22.03 -23.66 -26.98
N ILE A 169 21.43 -24.44 -27.87
CA ILE A 169 22.08 -25.56 -28.54
C ILE A 169 23.22 -24.95 -29.37
N VAL A 170 24.46 -25.09 -28.87
CA VAL A 170 25.65 -24.76 -29.64
C VAL A 170 25.86 -25.90 -30.63
N THR A 171 25.53 -25.67 -31.90
CA THR A 171 26.00 -26.53 -32.99
C THR A 171 27.48 -26.28 -33.18
N ASP A 172 28.28 -27.24 -32.77
CA ASP A 172 29.72 -27.31 -33.02
C ASP A 172 29.96 -27.54 -34.53
N GLY A 173 30.81 -26.71 -35.12
CA GLY A 173 31.13 -26.70 -36.54
C GLY A 173 32.56 -26.22 -36.71
N SER A 174 33.50 -27.13 -36.45
CA SER A 174 34.93 -26.95 -36.59
C SER A 174 35.38 -26.92 -38.06
N LEU A 175 36.32 -26.00 -38.33
CA LEU A 175 37.26 -25.86 -39.47
C LEU A 175 36.69 -25.52 -40.87
#